data_AF-A0A6G8CY48-F1
#
_entry.id   AF-A0A6G8CY48-F1
#
_cell.length_a   1.000
_cell.length_b   1.000
_cell.length_c   1.000
_cell.angle_alpha   90.00
_cell.angle_beta   90.00
_cell.angle_gamma   90.00
#
_symmetry.space_group_name_H-M   'P 1'
#
loop_
_entity.id
_entity.type
_entity.pdbx_description
1 polymer ?
#
loop_
_entity_poly.entity_id
_entity_poly.type
_entity_poly.pdbx_seq_one_letter_code
_entity_poly.pdbx_strand_id
1 'polypeptide(L)'
;MQPSAVVTPPRLEPPYVIFNRNQWAALRSPDDHVPSRASIEMLGGVNDPALQIEVEEIFLPLTRFINSHIRAAHELSRIVYSGFDGAGSFRATPYVIGVAGSVAVGKSTFARVLRAVLAQAVPGRRVELVTTDGFLYPTRELQERALMGRKGFPDSYDLPAMLEFLSAVKSGQSGLKVPVYSHEAYDIVPDEFERVDRPDILIFEGLNVLQTKNIAAAVASDFFDFSIYLDAESALIEKWYIQRFVKLQRTIFQRESSYFHHYKDLSEGEAIQVARGIWQQINLPNLLDNIAPTRGRARIVLRKGEQHQIEEISVRQT
;
A
#
# COMPACT_ATOMS: atom_id res chain seq x y z
N MET A 1 6.16 -10.82 -48.60
CA MET A 1 5.53 -10.28 -47.36
C MET A 1 6.63 -10.14 -46.33
N GLN A 2 7.01 -8.90 -45.98
CA GLN A 2 7.94 -8.66 -44.88
C GLN A 2 7.18 -8.83 -43.54
N PRO A 3 7.77 -9.48 -42.53
CA PRO A 3 7.14 -9.59 -41.22
C PRO A 3 7.05 -8.20 -40.59
N SER A 4 5.83 -7.79 -40.22
CA SER A 4 5.57 -6.57 -39.49
C SER A 4 6.39 -6.55 -38.20
N ALA A 5 7.30 -5.58 -38.10
CA ALA A 5 8.01 -5.31 -36.86
C ALA A 5 6.99 -4.99 -35.77
N VAL A 6 7.01 -5.77 -34.69
CA VAL A 6 6.28 -5.44 -33.46
C VAL A 6 6.90 -4.15 -32.93
N VAL A 7 6.22 -3.03 -33.16
CA VAL A 7 6.60 -1.74 -32.57
C VAL A 7 6.30 -1.84 -31.09
N THR A 8 7.31 -2.16 -30.29
CA THR A 8 7.21 -2.03 -28.83
C THR A 8 7.02 -0.54 -28.52
N PRO A 9 5.90 -0.11 -27.93
CA PRO A 9 5.70 1.29 -27.61
C PRO A 9 6.81 1.75 -26.65
N PRO A 10 7.34 2.97 -26.82
CA PRO A 10 8.37 3.49 -25.92
C PRO A 10 7.85 3.50 -24.48
N ARG A 11 8.69 3.08 -23.53
CA ARG A 11 8.41 3.26 -22.10
C ARG A 11 8.45 4.77 -21.80
N LEU A 12 7.28 5.40 -21.84
CA LEU A 12 7.08 6.78 -21.39
C LEU A 12 7.07 6.78 -19.85
N GLU A 13 8.24 6.71 -19.21
CA GLU A 13 8.33 6.99 -17.78
C GLU A 13 8.25 8.52 -17.57
N PRO A 14 7.29 9.02 -16.77
CA PRO A 14 7.21 10.46 -16.48
C PRO A 14 8.49 10.93 -15.77
N PRO A 15 8.91 12.20 -15.93
CA PRO A 15 10.15 12.67 -15.33
C PRO A 15 10.06 12.61 -13.80
N TYR A 16 11.01 11.89 -13.19
CA TYR A 16 11.21 11.85 -11.74
C TYR A 16 12.45 12.68 -11.37
N VAL A 17 12.37 13.39 -10.25
CA VAL A 17 13.54 13.89 -9.54
C VAL A 17 13.97 12.78 -8.58
N ILE A 18 15.21 12.34 -8.72
CA ILE A 18 15.78 11.24 -7.94
C ILE A 18 16.64 11.82 -6.82
N PHE A 19 16.38 11.39 -5.60
CA PHE A 19 17.15 11.70 -4.41
C PHE A 19 17.78 10.41 -3.88
N ASN A 20 19.06 10.44 -3.53
CA ASN A 20 19.58 9.47 -2.59
C ASN A 20 19.06 9.77 -1.18
N ARG A 21 19.20 8.79 -0.27
CA ARG A 21 18.76 8.91 1.12
C ARG A 21 19.24 10.18 1.83
N ASN A 22 20.51 10.55 1.69
CA ASN A 22 21.07 11.73 2.36
C ASN A 22 20.47 13.04 1.83
N GLN A 23 20.28 13.14 0.52
CA GLN A 23 19.65 14.30 -0.12
C GLN A 23 18.18 14.43 0.32
N TRP A 24 17.47 13.31 0.43
CA TRP A 24 16.09 13.29 0.91
C TRP A 24 15.99 13.69 2.39
N ALA A 25 16.84 13.13 3.24
CA ALA A 25 16.90 13.46 4.67
C ALA A 25 17.20 14.95 4.91
N ALA A 26 18.00 15.57 4.04
CA ALA A 26 18.29 17.01 4.11
C ALA A 26 17.08 17.91 3.82
N LEU A 27 15.96 17.37 3.30
CA LEU A 27 14.70 18.11 3.14
C LEU A 27 13.91 18.27 4.45
N ARG A 28 14.38 17.62 5.53
CA ARG A 28 13.84 17.81 6.88
C ARG A 28 13.94 19.27 7.30
N SER A 29 12.93 19.72 8.03
CA SER A 29 12.89 21.06 8.62
C SER A 29 13.01 20.99 10.14
N PRO A 30 13.59 22.02 10.78
CA PRO A 30 13.60 22.12 12.25
C PRO A 30 12.20 22.14 12.87
N ASP A 31 11.19 22.58 12.12
CA ASP A 31 9.79 22.66 12.57
C ASP A 31 9.03 21.33 12.44
N ASP A 32 9.63 20.30 11.84
CA ASP A 32 8.96 19.02 11.66
C ASP A 32 8.78 18.33 13.03
N HIS A 33 7.53 18.02 13.38
CA HIS A 33 7.22 17.30 14.60
C HIS A 33 7.75 15.86 14.53
N VAL A 34 8.74 15.55 15.37
CA VAL A 34 9.30 14.21 15.50
C VAL A 34 8.39 13.41 16.45
N PRO A 35 7.78 12.30 16.00
CA PRO A 35 7.03 11.42 16.88
C PRO A 35 7.91 10.93 18.03
N SER A 36 7.32 10.77 19.22
CA SER A 36 8.05 10.21 20.35
C SER A 36 8.48 8.76 20.05
N ARG A 37 9.63 8.34 20.59
CA ARG A 37 10.11 6.96 20.45
C ARG A 37 9.08 5.93 20.93
N ALA A 38 8.39 6.21 22.04
CA ALA A 38 7.31 5.35 22.55
C ALA A 38 6.14 5.24 21.55
N SER A 39 5.79 6.34 20.87
CA SER A 39 4.79 6.33 19.80
C SER A 39 5.23 5.45 18.62
N ILE A 40 6.52 5.48 18.27
CA ILE A 40 7.10 4.69 17.17
C ILE A 40 7.16 3.20 17.54
N GLU A 41 7.56 2.88 18.77
CA GLU A 41 7.66 1.50 19.29
C GLU A 41 6.30 0.80 19.33
N MET A 42 5.22 1.52 19.68
CA MET A 42 3.84 0.99 19.63
C MET A 42 3.38 0.58 18.22
N LEU A 43 4.02 1.08 17.16
CA LEU A 43 3.64 0.81 15.76
C LEU A 43 4.49 -0.28 15.12
N GLY A 44 5.77 -0.37 15.51
CA GLY A 44 6.74 -1.33 15.00
C GLY A 44 6.67 -2.69 15.69
N GLY A 45 6.05 -2.78 16.88
CA GLY A 45 5.99 -4.01 17.68
C GLY A 45 7.36 -4.50 18.18
N VAL A 46 8.42 -3.75 17.89
CA VAL A 46 9.81 -4.06 18.21
C VAL A 46 10.53 -2.75 18.48
N ASN A 47 11.34 -2.70 19.55
CA ASN A 47 12.26 -1.61 19.84
C ASN A 47 13.44 -1.68 18.85
N ASP A 48 13.22 -1.15 17.64
CA ASP A 48 14.18 -1.19 16.53
C ASP A 48 14.78 0.22 16.31
N PRO A 49 16.05 0.45 16.70
CA PRO A 49 16.74 1.72 16.44
C PRO A 49 16.77 2.12 14.96
N ALA A 50 16.76 1.14 14.03
CA ALA A 50 16.73 1.44 12.60
C ALA A 50 15.41 2.13 12.19
N LEU A 51 14.30 1.83 12.88
CA LEU A 51 13.01 2.46 12.62
C LEU A 51 13.01 3.94 12.99
N GLN A 52 13.68 4.33 14.08
CA GLN A 52 13.79 5.74 14.46
C GLN A 52 14.53 6.55 13.38
N ILE A 53 15.66 6.02 12.91
CA ILE A 53 16.44 6.64 11.83
C ILE A 53 15.60 6.73 10.55
N GLU A 54 14.87 5.66 10.19
CA GLU A 54 13.97 5.67 9.03
C GLU A 54 12.87 6.73 9.17
N VAL A 55 12.29 6.89 10.37
CA VAL A 55 11.27 7.92 10.63
C VAL A 55 11.85 9.31 10.37
N GLU A 56 13.01 9.59 10.94
CA GLU A 56 13.64 10.90 10.84
C GLU A 56 14.13 11.26 9.44
N GLU A 57 14.76 10.31 8.76
CA GLU A 57 15.40 10.53 7.46
C GLU A 57 14.42 10.39 6.30
N ILE A 58 13.38 9.57 6.43
CA ILE A 58 12.45 9.25 5.33
C ILE A 58 11.05 9.79 5.59
N PHE A 59 10.43 9.39 6.71
CA PHE A 59 9.00 9.66 6.94
C PHE A 59 8.72 11.12 7.29
N LEU A 60 9.61 11.84 7.98
CA LEU A 60 9.42 13.26 8.27
C LEU A 60 9.42 14.13 7.00
N PRO A 61 10.45 14.07 6.12
CA PRO A 61 10.40 14.78 4.84
C PRO A 61 9.20 14.37 3.97
N LEU A 62 8.87 13.08 3.95
CA LEU A 62 7.70 12.57 3.22
C LEU A 62 6.38 13.16 3.76
N THR A 63 6.23 13.21 5.07
CA THR A 63 5.04 13.78 5.73
C THR A 63 4.91 15.27 5.45
N ARG A 64 6.02 16.02 5.47
CA ARG A 64 6.04 17.42 5.07
C ARG A 64 5.62 17.61 3.62
N PHE A 65 6.12 16.76 2.72
CA PHE A 65 5.76 16.77 1.30
C PHE A 65 4.26 16.50 1.09
N ILE A 66 3.74 15.42 1.70
CA ILE A 66 2.31 15.06 1.67
C ILE A 66 1.46 16.19 2.23
N ASN A 67 1.81 16.76 3.39
CA ASN A 67 1.09 17.89 3.99
C ASN A 67 1.05 19.11 3.08
N SER A 68 2.11 19.38 2.33
CA SER A 68 2.15 20.47 1.36
C SER A 68 1.21 20.20 0.19
N HIS A 69 1.15 18.95 -0.29
CA HIS A 69 0.21 18.55 -1.32
C HIS A 69 -1.25 18.60 -0.85
N ILE A 70 -1.54 18.20 0.39
CA ILE A 70 -2.87 18.30 1.00
C ILE A 70 -3.30 19.76 1.05
N ARG A 71 -2.44 20.66 1.54
CA ARG A 71 -2.72 22.10 1.58
C ARG A 71 -3.05 22.62 0.18
N ALA A 72 -2.20 22.35 -0.81
CA ALA A 72 -2.43 22.80 -2.19
C ALA A 72 -3.77 22.28 -2.75
N ALA A 73 -4.10 21.00 -2.53
CA ALA A 73 -5.36 20.41 -2.97
C ALA A 73 -6.60 21.05 -2.29
N HIS A 74 -6.51 21.34 -1.00
CA HIS A 74 -7.59 22.02 -0.27
C HIS A 74 -7.75 23.48 -0.72
N GLU A 75 -6.66 24.20 -0.98
CA GLU A 75 -6.70 25.57 -1.54
C GLU A 75 -7.43 25.60 -2.88
N LEU A 76 -7.05 24.71 -3.80
CA LEU A 76 -7.70 24.53 -5.11
C LEU A 76 -9.20 24.22 -4.95
N SER A 77 -9.53 23.27 -4.08
CA SER A 77 -10.92 22.89 -3.81
C SER A 77 -11.72 24.09 -3.31
N ARG A 78 -11.19 24.86 -2.35
CA ARG A 78 -11.88 26.03 -1.80
C ARG A 78 -12.22 27.06 -2.88
N ILE A 79 -11.32 27.31 -3.83
CA ILE A 79 -11.57 28.22 -4.95
C ILE A 79 -12.77 27.73 -5.78
N VAL A 80 -12.77 26.44 -6.16
CA VAL A 80 -13.86 25.82 -6.93
C VAL A 80 -15.20 25.94 -6.20
N TYR A 81 -15.24 25.64 -4.89
CA TYR A 81 -16.48 25.74 -4.10
C TYR A 81 -16.90 27.19 -3.84
N SER A 82 -15.96 28.12 -3.69
CA SER A 82 -16.28 29.54 -3.49
C SER A 82 -16.86 30.23 -4.73
N GLY A 83 -16.58 29.72 -5.93
CA GLY A 83 -17.14 30.21 -7.19
C GLY A 83 -18.55 29.67 -7.52
N PHE A 84 -19.06 28.72 -6.73
CA PHE A 84 -20.43 28.22 -6.84
C PHE A 84 -21.31 28.90 -5.78
N ASP A 85 -22.05 29.94 -6.18
CA ASP A 85 -22.91 30.84 -5.37
C ASP A 85 -24.09 30.16 -4.59
N GLY A 86 -24.03 28.86 -4.33
CA GLY A 86 -25.11 28.13 -3.64
C GLY A 86 -24.74 26.81 -2.98
N ALA A 87 -23.46 26.40 -2.97
CA ALA A 87 -23.05 25.21 -2.22
C ALA A 87 -22.78 25.61 -0.77
N GLY A 88 -23.41 24.91 0.19
CA GLY A 88 -23.22 25.13 1.63
C GLY A 88 -21.76 25.02 2.09
N SER A 89 -21.53 25.14 3.41
CA SER A 89 -20.19 25.14 4.04
C SER A 89 -19.21 24.17 3.36
N PHE A 90 -18.10 24.70 2.81
CA PHE A 90 -17.02 23.89 2.25
C PHE A 90 -16.62 22.79 3.25
N ARG A 91 -16.80 21.53 2.84
CA ARG A 91 -16.24 20.38 3.54
C ARG A 91 -15.12 19.83 2.69
N ALA A 92 -13.90 19.86 3.23
CA ALA A 92 -12.78 19.17 2.62
C ALA A 92 -13.15 17.68 2.49
N THR A 93 -13.01 17.13 1.29
CA THR A 93 -13.15 15.70 1.08
C THR A 93 -11.93 14.98 1.66
N PRO A 94 -12.07 13.75 2.16
CA PRO A 94 -10.93 12.97 2.62
C PRO A 94 -9.82 12.89 1.58
N TYR A 95 -8.58 13.06 2.02
CA TYR A 95 -7.40 12.92 1.17
C TYR A 95 -6.94 11.47 1.15
N VAL A 96 -6.92 10.85 -0.03
CA VAL A 96 -6.66 9.42 -0.18
C VAL A 96 -5.24 9.19 -0.69
N ILE A 97 -4.46 8.42 0.07
CA ILE A 97 -3.08 8.04 -0.23
C ILE A 97 -3.05 6.55 -0.60
N GLY A 98 -2.80 6.23 -1.86
CA GLY A 98 -2.58 4.85 -2.31
C GLY A 98 -1.15 4.39 -2.00
N VAL A 99 -0.99 3.21 -1.39
CA VAL A 99 0.33 2.58 -1.15
C VAL A 99 0.40 1.24 -1.88
N ALA A 100 1.25 1.18 -2.89
CA ALA A 100 1.44 0.03 -3.77
C ALA A 100 2.82 -0.61 -3.61
N GLY A 101 3.00 -1.80 -4.20
CA GLY A 101 4.25 -2.55 -4.20
C GLY A 101 4.01 -4.06 -4.09
N SER A 102 5.08 -4.83 -4.22
CA SER A 102 5.00 -6.29 -4.19
C SER A 102 4.54 -6.86 -2.84
N VAL A 103 4.14 -8.12 -2.82
CA VAL A 103 4.04 -8.88 -1.57
C VAL A 103 5.42 -8.90 -0.87
N ALA A 104 5.44 -8.92 0.46
CA ALA A 104 6.65 -8.95 1.29
C ALA A 104 7.63 -7.75 1.15
N VAL A 105 7.38 -6.77 0.27
CA VAL A 105 8.21 -5.54 0.18
C VAL A 105 8.10 -4.65 1.44
N GLY A 106 7.05 -4.85 2.25
CA GLY A 106 6.86 -4.18 3.54
C GLY A 106 5.79 -3.08 3.54
N LYS A 107 4.83 -3.11 2.61
CA LYS A 107 3.74 -2.11 2.49
C LYS A 107 2.99 -1.88 3.80
N SER A 108 2.48 -2.94 4.43
CA SER A 108 1.67 -2.79 5.65
C SER A 108 2.47 -2.22 6.82
N THR A 109 3.76 -2.56 6.92
CA THR A 109 4.66 -1.95 7.91
C THR A 109 4.85 -0.46 7.62
N PHE A 110 5.17 -0.12 6.37
CA PHE A 110 5.32 1.28 5.95
C PHE A 110 4.04 2.10 6.16
N ALA A 111 2.87 1.56 5.79
CA ALA A 111 1.58 2.23 5.91
C ALA A 111 1.19 2.49 7.37
N ARG A 112 1.47 1.55 8.29
CA ARG A 112 1.25 1.75 9.74
C ARG A 112 2.13 2.87 10.31
N VAL A 113 3.41 2.92 9.91
CA VAL A 113 4.32 3.99 10.32
C VAL A 113 3.86 5.32 9.75
N LEU A 114 3.57 5.37 8.44
CA LEU A 114 3.07 6.56 7.76
C LEU A 114 1.78 7.09 8.41
N ARG A 115 0.83 6.22 8.73
CA ARG A 115 -0.42 6.58 9.43
C ARG A 115 -0.13 7.37 10.70
N ALA A 116 0.77 6.85 11.52
CA ALA A 116 1.03 7.45 12.82
C ALA A 116 1.87 8.71 12.75
N VAL A 117 2.83 8.80 11.83
CA VAL A 117 3.60 10.03 11.60
C VAL A 117 2.67 11.13 11.09
N LEU A 118 1.77 10.81 10.14
CA LEU A 118 0.78 11.78 9.62
C LEU A 118 -0.24 12.23 10.65
N ALA A 119 -0.68 11.33 11.54
CA ALA A 119 -1.62 11.63 12.61
C ALA A 119 -0.99 12.53 13.69
N GLN A 120 0.29 12.32 14.01
CA GLN A 120 1.01 13.15 14.99
C GLN A 120 1.45 14.50 14.42
N ALA A 121 1.68 14.59 13.11
CA ALA A 121 2.12 15.84 12.48
C ALA A 121 1.10 16.99 12.60
N VAL A 122 -0.19 16.69 12.77
CA VAL A 122 -1.24 17.70 12.96
C VAL A 122 -2.22 17.25 14.05
N PRO A 123 -2.29 17.97 15.19
CA PRO A 123 -3.21 17.63 16.28
C PRO A 123 -4.66 17.53 15.81
N GLY A 124 -5.36 16.48 16.25
CA GLY A 124 -6.77 16.24 15.94
C GLY A 124 -7.04 15.65 14.55
N ARG A 125 -6.02 15.45 13.71
CA ARG A 125 -6.17 14.83 12.40
C ARG A 125 -6.48 13.33 12.51
N ARG A 126 -7.56 12.90 11.87
CA ARG A 126 -7.95 11.49 11.74
C ARG A 126 -7.31 10.87 10.52
N VAL A 127 -6.43 9.89 10.74
CA VAL A 127 -5.75 9.14 9.67
C VAL A 127 -6.12 7.67 9.80
N GLU A 128 -6.85 7.16 8.82
CA GLU A 128 -7.28 5.76 8.77
C GLU A 128 -6.42 4.95 7.79
N LEU A 129 -6.31 3.65 8.02
CA LEU A 129 -5.60 2.71 7.16
C LEU A 129 -6.56 1.59 6.78
N VAL A 130 -6.73 1.38 5.47
CA VAL A 130 -7.50 0.26 4.92
C VAL A 130 -6.61 -0.53 3.97
N THR A 131 -6.68 -1.86 4.05
CA THR A 131 -5.98 -2.75 3.13
C THR A 131 -6.92 -3.27 2.04
N THR A 132 -6.39 -3.53 0.85
CA THR A 132 -7.17 -4.16 -0.23
C THR A 132 -7.60 -5.58 0.11
N ASP A 133 -6.94 -6.23 1.07
CA ASP A 133 -7.18 -7.62 1.41
C ASP A 133 -8.62 -7.85 1.92
N GLY A 134 -9.23 -6.83 2.54
CA GLY A 134 -10.66 -6.84 2.91
C GLY A 134 -11.64 -6.85 1.73
N PHE A 135 -11.14 -6.63 0.51
CA PHE A 135 -11.91 -6.69 -0.73
C PHE A 135 -11.56 -7.92 -1.57
N LEU A 136 -10.81 -8.88 -1.03
CA LEU A 136 -10.69 -10.20 -1.66
C LEU A 136 -12.04 -10.90 -1.61
N TYR A 137 -12.36 -11.68 -2.65
CA TYR A 137 -13.48 -12.62 -2.54
C TYR A 137 -13.20 -13.63 -1.42
N PRO A 138 -14.23 -14.07 -0.68
CA PRO A 138 -14.08 -15.16 0.28
C PRO A 138 -13.51 -16.42 -0.37
N THR A 139 -12.80 -17.24 0.40
CA THR A 139 -12.10 -18.44 -0.08
C THR A 139 -13.04 -19.40 -0.79
N ARG A 140 -14.27 -19.54 -0.30
CA ARG A 140 -15.32 -20.32 -0.98
C ARG A 140 -15.57 -19.85 -2.40
N GLU A 141 -15.74 -18.55 -2.60
CA GLU A 141 -16.00 -17.96 -3.92
C GLU A 141 -14.76 -18.07 -4.84
N LEU A 142 -13.56 -17.88 -4.28
CA LEU A 142 -12.32 -18.14 -5.01
C LEU A 142 -12.18 -19.61 -5.45
N GLN A 143 -12.63 -20.57 -4.64
CA GLN A 143 -12.64 -21.99 -5.01
C GLN A 143 -13.67 -22.28 -6.12
N GLU A 144 -14.89 -21.78 -5.98
CA GLU A 144 -15.96 -21.93 -6.99
C GLU A 144 -15.55 -21.34 -8.35
N ARG A 145 -14.74 -20.28 -8.35
CA ARG A 145 -14.18 -19.64 -9.55
C ARG A 145 -12.84 -20.21 -10.03
N ALA A 146 -12.29 -21.21 -9.36
CA ALA A 146 -10.94 -21.75 -9.60
C ALA A 146 -9.81 -20.69 -9.56
N LEU A 147 -9.96 -19.68 -8.70
CA LEU A 147 -9.03 -18.55 -8.53
C LEU A 147 -8.15 -18.68 -7.27
N MET A 148 -8.20 -19.78 -6.53
CA MET A 148 -7.36 -19.96 -5.32
C MET A 148 -5.86 -19.80 -5.58
N GLY A 149 -5.35 -20.34 -6.69
CA GLY A 149 -3.95 -20.17 -7.11
C GLY A 149 -3.61 -18.76 -7.63
N ARG A 150 -4.61 -17.89 -7.72
CA ARG A 150 -4.53 -16.51 -8.21
C ARG A 150 -4.93 -15.50 -7.13
N LYS A 151 -4.98 -15.91 -5.86
CA LYS A 151 -5.26 -14.98 -4.76
C LYS A 151 -4.20 -13.87 -4.71
N GLY A 152 -4.63 -12.62 -4.78
CA GLY A 152 -3.77 -11.44 -4.93
C GLY A 152 -3.63 -10.92 -6.37
N PHE A 153 -4.09 -11.66 -7.39
CA PHE A 153 -4.23 -11.16 -8.76
C PHE A 153 -5.51 -10.30 -8.90
N PRO A 154 -5.62 -9.45 -9.94
CA PRO A 154 -6.76 -8.53 -10.09
C PRO A 154 -8.14 -9.20 -10.02
N ASP A 155 -8.26 -10.41 -10.56
CA ASP A 155 -9.49 -11.21 -10.64
C ASP A 155 -9.92 -11.82 -9.29
N SER A 156 -9.05 -11.81 -8.28
CA SER A 156 -9.37 -12.30 -6.93
C SER A 156 -10.04 -11.27 -6.02
N TYR A 157 -10.25 -10.02 -6.49
CA TYR A 157 -10.85 -8.94 -5.71
C TYR A 157 -12.26 -8.58 -6.20
N ASP A 158 -13.12 -8.22 -5.26
CA ASP A 158 -14.37 -7.51 -5.49
C ASP A 158 -14.07 -6.03 -5.80
N LEU A 159 -13.71 -5.78 -7.06
CA LEU A 159 -13.42 -4.43 -7.53
C LEU A 159 -14.63 -3.48 -7.41
N PRO A 160 -15.87 -3.87 -7.78
CA PRO A 160 -17.05 -3.03 -7.55
C PRO A 160 -17.17 -2.55 -6.10
N ALA A 161 -17.12 -3.44 -5.12
CA ALA A 161 -17.20 -3.06 -3.70
C ALA A 161 -16.05 -2.12 -3.27
N MET A 162 -14.86 -2.34 -3.80
CA MET A 162 -13.70 -1.47 -3.57
C MET A 162 -13.90 -0.06 -4.13
N LEU A 163 -14.40 0.07 -5.36
CA LEU A 163 -14.65 1.37 -5.98
C LEU A 163 -15.81 2.11 -5.30
N GLU A 164 -16.87 1.38 -4.90
CA GLU A 164 -17.97 1.94 -4.11
C GLU A 164 -17.47 2.49 -2.77
N PHE A 165 -16.60 1.77 -2.06
CA PHE A 165 -15.98 2.24 -0.83
C PHE A 165 -15.16 3.52 -1.06
N LEU A 166 -14.26 3.54 -2.04
CA LEU A 166 -13.43 4.71 -2.34
C LEU A 166 -14.27 5.92 -2.76
N SER A 167 -15.32 5.70 -3.56
CA SER A 167 -16.27 6.74 -3.95
C SER A 167 -17.03 7.30 -2.74
N ALA A 168 -17.50 6.44 -1.83
CA ALA A 168 -18.18 6.85 -0.61
C ALA A 168 -17.25 7.65 0.32
N VAL A 169 -15.98 7.26 0.44
CA VAL A 169 -14.95 8.02 1.15
C VAL A 169 -14.77 9.40 0.54
N LYS A 170 -14.54 9.51 -0.78
CA LYS A 170 -14.37 10.81 -1.47
C LYS A 170 -15.62 11.68 -1.41
N SER A 171 -16.79 11.07 -1.23
CA SER A 171 -18.08 11.77 -1.02
C SER A 171 -18.29 12.21 0.44
N GLY A 172 -17.37 11.91 1.35
CA GLY A 172 -17.46 12.30 2.76
C GLY A 172 -18.55 11.55 3.56
N GLN A 173 -18.90 10.34 3.13
CA GLN A 173 -19.87 9.50 3.85
C GLN A 173 -19.31 9.00 5.19
N SER A 174 -20.20 8.79 6.15
CA SER A 174 -19.89 8.36 7.52
C SER A 174 -20.22 6.90 7.77
N GLY A 175 -19.51 6.26 8.70
CA GLY A 175 -19.84 4.91 9.15
C GLY A 175 -19.69 3.83 8.08
N LEU A 176 -18.73 4.03 7.16
CA LEU A 176 -18.41 3.06 6.13
C LEU A 176 -17.86 1.78 6.77
N LYS A 177 -18.18 0.65 6.16
CA LYS A 177 -17.74 -0.66 6.61
C LYS A 177 -16.78 -1.27 5.61
N VAL A 178 -15.68 -1.81 6.10
CA VAL A 178 -14.72 -2.58 5.30
C VAL A 178 -14.65 -3.99 5.89
N PRO A 179 -14.81 -5.06 5.09
CA PRO A 179 -14.68 -6.43 5.60
C PRO A 179 -13.30 -6.69 6.19
N VAL A 180 -13.24 -7.41 7.30
CA VAL A 180 -11.96 -7.81 7.92
C VAL A 180 -11.37 -9.02 7.20
N TYR A 181 -10.11 -8.94 6.80
CA TYR A 181 -9.34 -10.09 6.29
C TYR A 181 -8.41 -10.64 7.36
N SER A 182 -8.47 -11.94 7.62
CA SER A 182 -7.57 -12.62 8.55
C SER A 182 -6.46 -13.33 7.80
N HIS A 183 -5.20 -12.92 8.02
CA HIS A 183 -4.04 -13.64 7.49
C HIS A 183 -3.82 -15.01 8.15
N GLU A 184 -4.36 -15.24 9.36
CA GLU A 184 -4.28 -16.53 10.05
C GLU A 184 -5.26 -17.54 9.45
N ALA A 185 -6.53 -17.15 9.33
CA ALA A 185 -7.56 -17.96 8.67
C ALA A 185 -7.42 -17.97 7.14
N TYR A 186 -6.61 -17.06 6.60
CA TYR A 186 -6.41 -16.84 5.17
C TYR A 186 -7.73 -16.59 4.44
N ASP A 187 -8.66 -15.85 5.06
CA ASP A 187 -9.99 -15.58 4.51
C ASP A 187 -10.60 -14.29 5.07
N ILE A 188 -11.70 -13.83 4.44
CA ILE A 188 -12.58 -12.80 5.00
C ILE A 188 -13.25 -13.37 6.25
N VAL A 189 -13.24 -12.60 7.34
CA VAL A 189 -13.91 -12.99 8.58
C VAL A 189 -15.41 -12.69 8.45
N PRO A 190 -16.29 -13.70 8.59
CA PRO A 190 -17.73 -13.49 8.46
C PRO A 190 -18.26 -12.46 9.47
N ASP A 191 -19.13 -11.57 9.00
CA ASP A 191 -19.82 -10.55 9.79
C ASP A 191 -18.93 -9.55 10.56
N GLU A 192 -17.61 -9.55 10.32
CA GLU A 192 -16.66 -8.63 10.94
C GLU A 192 -16.26 -7.51 9.99
N PHE A 193 -16.37 -6.27 10.48
CA PHE A 193 -16.09 -5.07 9.69
C PHE A 193 -15.30 -4.03 10.47
N GLU A 194 -14.29 -3.46 9.84
CA GLU A 194 -13.68 -2.20 10.30
C GLU A 194 -14.60 -1.03 9.93
N ARG A 195 -14.69 -0.03 10.82
CA ARG A 195 -15.49 1.18 10.58
C ARG A 195 -14.58 2.34 10.20
N VAL A 196 -14.89 2.98 9.08
CA VAL A 196 -14.23 4.21 8.63
C VAL A 196 -15.24 5.35 8.69
N ASP A 197 -14.99 6.34 9.56
CA ASP A 197 -15.88 7.50 9.73
C ASP A 197 -15.19 8.82 9.39
N ARG A 198 -15.33 9.22 8.12
CA ARG A 198 -14.91 10.53 7.60
C ARG A 198 -13.48 10.92 8.02
N PRO A 199 -12.47 10.12 7.67
CA PRO A 199 -11.09 10.48 8.00
C PRO A 199 -10.67 11.76 7.26
N ASP A 200 -9.72 12.49 7.81
CA ASP A 200 -9.06 13.59 7.08
C ASP A 200 -8.13 13.00 6.01
N ILE A 201 -7.46 11.89 6.33
CA ILE A 201 -6.60 11.14 5.43
C ILE A 201 -6.96 9.65 5.48
N LEU A 202 -7.19 9.04 4.33
CA LEU A 202 -7.26 7.58 4.19
C LEU A 202 -5.99 7.07 3.52
N ILE A 203 -5.26 6.19 4.18
CA ILE A 203 -4.20 5.40 3.56
C ILE A 203 -4.83 4.10 3.05
N PHE A 204 -4.74 3.86 1.75
CA PHE A 204 -5.28 2.68 1.08
C PHE A 204 -4.14 1.83 0.54
N GLU A 205 -3.86 0.69 1.18
CA GLU A 205 -2.67 -0.14 0.91
C GLU A 205 -3.04 -1.43 0.18
N GLY A 206 -2.29 -1.80 -0.86
CA GLY A 206 -2.56 -3.06 -1.55
C GLY A 206 -1.68 -3.37 -2.76
N LEU A 207 -1.85 -4.57 -3.31
CA LEU A 207 -1.12 -5.04 -4.50
C LEU A 207 -1.63 -4.35 -5.79
N ASN A 208 -2.93 -4.08 -5.86
CA ASN A 208 -3.64 -3.73 -7.09
C ASN A 208 -4.05 -2.25 -7.18
N VAL A 209 -3.66 -1.44 -6.20
CA VAL A 209 -4.19 -0.08 -6.03
C VAL A 209 -3.86 0.87 -7.19
N LEU A 210 -2.79 0.61 -7.95
CA LEU A 210 -2.40 1.42 -9.12
C LEU A 210 -2.67 0.73 -10.47
N GLN A 211 -3.47 -0.33 -10.52
CA GLN A 211 -3.76 -1.00 -11.79
C GLN A 211 -4.74 -0.21 -12.66
N THR A 212 -4.58 -0.37 -13.98
CA THR A 212 -5.47 0.22 -15.00
C THR A 212 -6.15 -0.82 -15.87
N LYS A 213 -5.80 -2.10 -15.73
CA LYS A 213 -6.37 -3.18 -16.53
C LYS A 213 -7.77 -3.49 -16.02
N ASN A 214 -8.75 -2.70 -16.42
CA ASN A 214 -10.15 -3.11 -16.50
C ASN A 214 -10.94 -2.21 -17.46
N ILE A 215 -11.91 -2.83 -18.14
CA ILE A 215 -12.85 -2.22 -19.10
C ILE A 215 -13.91 -1.36 -18.35
N ALA A 216 -13.65 -1.01 -17.09
CA ALA A 216 -14.53 -0.20 -16.26
C ALA A 216 -14.27 1.29 -16.54
N ALA A 217 -15.31 2.12 -16.41
CA ALA A 217 -15.21 3.57 -16.58
C ALA A 217 -14.33 4.27 -15.53
N ALA A 218 -13.96 3.58 -14.44
CA ALA A 218 -13.11 4.09 -13.36
C ALA A 218 -12.19 2.99 -12.80
N VAL A 219 -11.03 3.39 -12.29
CA VAL A 219 -10.07 2.54 -11.58
C VAL A 219 -9.77 3.10 -10.19
N ALA A 220 -9.28 2.28 -9.26
CA ALA A 220 -9.06 2.71 -7.86
C ALA A 220 -8.16 3.95 -7.76
N SER A 221 -7.15 4.05 -8.64
CA SER A 221 -6.24 5.19 -8.70
C SER A 221 -6.91 6.53 -9.01
N ASP A 222 -8.09 6.53 -9.62
CA ASP A 222 -8.81 7.77 -9.95
C ASP A 222 -9.38 8.45 -8.69
N PHE A 223 -9.45 7.71 -7.58
CA PHE A 223 -9.87 8.22 -6.28
C PHE A 223 -8.70 8.64 -5.39
N PHE A 224 -7.44 8.47 -5.84
CA PHE A 224 -6.26 8.80 -5.05
C PHE A 224 -5.78 10.21 -5.32
N ASP A 225 -5.53 10.97 -4.25
CA ASP A 225 -4.91 12.29 -4.34
C ASP A 225 -3.38 12.20 -4.30
N PHE A 226 -2.84 11.10 -3.77
CA PHE A 226 -1.41 10.80 -3.72
C PHE A 226 -1.17 9.31 -3.86
N SER A 227 -0.05 8.92 -4.48
CA SER A 227 0.32 7.52 -4.64
C SER A 227 1.80 7.28 -4.33
N ILE A 228 2.05 6.25 -3.54
CA ILE A 228 3.37 5.79 -3.11
C ILE A 228 3.56 4.38 -3.66
N TYR A 229 4.71 4.11 -4.27
CA TYR A 229 5.11 2.75 -4.65
C TYR A 229 6.37 2.35 -3.90
N LEU A 230 6.31 1.25 -3.14
CA LEU A 230 7.49 0.65 -2.53
C LEU A 230 8.15 -0.32 -3.53
N ASP A 231 9.37 0.01 -3.95
CA ASP A 231 10.15 -0.76 -4.89
C ASP A 231 11.31 -1.48 -4.22
N ALA A 232 11.73 -2.60 -4.80
CA ALA A 232 12.94 -3.31 -4.45
C ALA A 232 13.28 -4.30 -5.57
N GLU A 233 14.52 -4.77 -5.61
CA GLU A 233 14.90 -5.82 -6.55
C GLU A 233 14.12 -7.11 -6.26
N SER A 234 13.63 -7.77 -7.32
CA SER A 234 12.80 -8.98 -7.18
C SER A 234 13.50 -10.08 -6.38
N ALA A 235 14.83 -10.21 -6.49
CA ALA A 235 15.63 -11.14 -5.71
C ALA A 235 15.65 -10.81 -4.21
N LEU A 236 15.64 -9.53 -3.83
CA LEU A 236 15.52 -9.12 -2.44
C LEU A 236 14.12 -9.41 -1.91
N ILE A 237 13.08 -9.13 -2.71
CA ILE A 237 11.70 -9.42 -2.33
C ILE A 237 11.49 -10.93 -2.14
N GLU A 238 12.07 -11.76 -3.00
CA GLU A 238 12.07 -13.22 -2.86
C GLU A 238 12.70 -13.63 -1.52
N LYS A 239 13.89 -13.12 -1.22
CA LYS A 239 14.61 -13.39 0.04
C LYS A 239 13.74 -13.04 1.24
N TRP A 240 13.14 -11.85 1.27
CA TRP A 240 12.27 -11.40 2.35
C TRP A 240 10.98 -12.22 2.46
N TYR A 241 10.39 -12.62 1.32
CA TYR A 241 9.23 -13.49 1.29
C TYR A 241 9.53 -14.85 1.93
N ILE A 242 10.63 -15.49 1.54
CA ILE A 242 11.07 -16.78 2.08
C ILE A 242 11.36 -16.66 3.58
N GLN A 243 12.12 -15.64 4.00
CA GLN A 243 12.42 -15.40 5.43
C GLN A 243 11.13 -15.22 6.25
N ARG A 244 10.16 -14.46 5.72
CA ARG A 244 8.86 -14.28 6.37
C ARG A 244 8.09 -15.59 6.43
N PHE A 245 8.09 -16.39 5.37
CA PHE A 245 7.42 -17.69 5.36
C PHE A 245 8.00 -18.63 6.42
N VAL A 246 9.32 -18.77 6.50
CA VAL A 246 9.99 -19.60 7.52
C VAL A 246 9.68 -19.10 8.93
N LYS A 247 9.69 -17.77 9.15
CA LYS A 247 9.30 -17.20 10.45
C LYS A 247 7.85 -17.52 10.83
N LEU A 248 6.92 -17.38 9.88
CA LEU A 248 5.51 -17.71 10.09
C LEU A 248 5.30 -19.20 10.34
N GLN A 249 6.06 -20.05 9.64
CA GLN A 249 6.06 -21.49 9.83
C GLN A 249 6.42 -21.90 11.26
N ARG A 250 7.40 -21.21 11.86
CA ARG A 250 7.82 -21.42 13.25
C ARG A 250 6.91 -20.78 14.30
N THR A 251 5.92 -20.00 13.88
CA THR A 251 5.07 -19.20 14.78
C THR A 251 3.59 -19.42 14.49
N ILE A 252 3.00 -18.62 13.60
CA ILE A 252 1.55 -18.62 13.33
C ILE A 252 1.09 -19.97 12.77
N PHE A 253 1.88 -20.61 11.89
CA PHE A 253 1.46 -21.88 11.27
C PHE A 253 1.44 -23.05 12.28
N GLN A 254 2.07 -22.90 13.45
CA GLN A 254 2.00 -23.91 14.51
C GLN A 254 0.61 -23.97 15.17
N ARG A 255 -0.22 -22.93 15.01
CA ARG A 255 -1.58 -22.88 15.54
C ARG A 255 -2.51 -23.73 14.68
N GLU A 256 -3.37 -24.54 15.31
CA GLU A 256 -4.38 -25.34 14.61
C GLU A 256 -5.40 -24.49 13.84
N SER A 257 -5.65 -23.26 14.31
CA SER A 257 -6.50 -22.27 13.65
C SER A 257 -5.90 -21.69 12.37
N SER A 258 -4.61 -21.88 12.10
CA SER A 258 -3.97 -21.33 10.91
C SER A 258 -4.34 -22.14 9.67
N TYR A 259 -4.76 -21.46 8.61
CA TYR A 259 -4.95 -22.08 7.29
C TYR A 259 -3.69 -22.81 6.78
N PHE A 260 -2.51 -22.34 7.17
CA PHE A 260 -1.23 -22.89 6.77
C PHE A 260 -0.68 -23.95 7.74
N HIS A 261 -1.53 -24.48 8.64
CA HIS A 261 -1.12 -25.49 9.63
C HIS A 261 -0.51 -26.75 9.02
N HIS A 262 -0.90 -27.11 7.79
CA HIS A 262 -0.31 -28.24 7.06
C HIS A 262 1.19 -28.07 6.72
N TYR A 263 1.78 -26.88 6.92
CA TYR A 263 3.21 -26.65 6.77
C TYR A 263 4.01 -26.70 8.09
N LYS A 264 3.36 -26.96 9.23
CA LYS A 264 3.98 -26.87 10.56
C LYS A 264 5.17 -27.81 10.79
N ASP A 265 5.17 -28.98 10.12
CA ASP A 265 6.16 -30.05 10.33
C ASP A 265 7.28 -30.04 9.28
N LEU A 266 7.24 -29.09 8.32
CA LEU A 266 8.31 -28.96 7.33
C LEU A 266 9.64 -28.65 8.00
N SER A 267 10.71 -29.33 7.55
CA SER A 267 12.07 -28.89 7.86
C SER A 267 12.34 -27.50 7.27
N GLU A 268 13.35 -26.80 7.77
CA GLU A 268 13.70 -25.47 7.24
C GLU A 268 14.00 -25.52 5.73
N GLY A 269 14.69 -26.57 5.26
CA GLY A 269 14.99 -26.76 3.85
C GLY A 269 13.72 -26.94 2.99
N GLU A 270 12.77 -27.75 3.45
CA GLU A 270 11.49 -27.96 2.78
C GLU A 270 10.63 -26.69 2.79
N ALA A 271 10.57 -25.98 3.92
CA ALA A 271 9.84 -24.72 4.03
C ALA A 271 10.39 -23.67 3.05
N ILE A 272 11.71 -23.58 2.90
CA ILE A 272 12.36 -22.71 1.90
C ILE A 272 11.97 -23.13 0.48
N GLN A 273 11.98 -24.43 0.17
CA GLN A 273 11.61 -24.93 -1.15
C GLN A 273 10.14 -24.63 -1.50
N VAL A 274 9.23 -24.87 -0.56
CA VAL A 274 7.80 -24.56 -0.70
C VAL A 274 7.60 -23.06 -0.90
N ALA A 275 8.21 -22.23 -0.05
CA ALA A 275 8.12 -20.77 -0.17
C ALA A 275 8.63 -20.27 -1.53
N ARG A 276 9.77 -20.79 -1.99
CA ARG A 276 10.32 -20.45 -3.30
C ARG A 276 9.40 -20.87 -4.44
N GLY A 277 8.81 -22.06 -4.37
CA GLY A 277 7.83 -22.54 -5.35
C GLY A 277 6.63 -21.59 -5.45
N ILE A 278 6.04 -21.21 -4.32
CA ILE A 278 4.92 -20.25 -4.27
C ILE A 278 5.35 -18.90 -4.84
N TRP A 279 6.54 -18.41 -4.48
CA TRP A 279 7.06 -17.16 -5.01
C TRP A 279 7.18 -17.18 -6.54
N GLN A 280 7.83 -18.20 -7.09
CA GLN A 280 8.08 -18.33 -8.53
C GLN A 280 6.81 -18.53 -9.35
N GLN A 281 5.82 -19.25 -8.82
CA GLN A 281 4.61 -19.62 -9.55
C GLN A 281 3.47 -18.60 -9.41
N ILE A 282 3.43 -17.85 -8.30
CA ILE A 282 2.30 -16.98 -7.97
C ILE A 282 2.75 -15.52 -7.84
N ASN A 283 3.66 -15.25 -6.89
CA ASN A 283 3.96 -13.87 -6.51
C ASN A 283 4.83 -13.12 -7.53
N LEU A 284 5.83 -13.79 -8.10
CA LEU A 284 6.73 -13.21 -9.10
C LEU A 284 6.00 -12.90 -10.42
N PRO A 285 5.19 -13.80 -11.01
CA PRO A 285 4.37 -13.46 -12.17
C PRO A 285 3.42 -12.29 -11.86
N ASN A 286 2.76 -12.28 -10.70
CA ASN A 286 1.89 -11.17 -10.33
C ASN A 286 2.67 -9.84 -10.23
N LEU A 287 3.87 -9.86 -9.64
CA LEU A 287 4.75 -8.71 -9.57
C LEU A 287 5.08 -8.18 -10.97
N LEU A 288 5.56 -9.04 -11.86
CA LEU A 288 6.04 -8.63 -13.18
C LEU A 288 4.89 -8.17 -14.10
N ASP A 289 3.75 -8.84 -14.05
CA ASP A 289 2.67 -8.64 -15.03
C ASP A 289 1.64 -7.59 -14.60
N ASN A 290 1.47 -7.41 -13.28
CA ASN A 290 0.35 -6.64 -12.72
C ASN A 290 0.77 -5.54 -11.73
N ILE A 291 1.91 -5.64 -11.04
CA ILE A 291 2.30 -4.68 -9.99
C ILE A 291 3.39 -3.73 -10.50
N ALA A 292 4.55 -4.25 -10.90
CA ALA A 292 5.70 -3.46 -11.37
C ALA A 292 5.38 -2.52 -12.54
N PRO A 293 4.53 -2.89 -13.52
CA PRO A 293 4.14 -1.97 -14.60
C PRO A 293 3.40 -0.71 -14.11
N THR A 294 2.84 -0.74 -12.90
CA THR A 294 2.13 0.40 -12.31
C THR A 294 3.04 1.40 -11.62
N ARG A 295 4.33 1.07 -11.41
CA ARG A 295 5.32 1.92 -10.72
C ARG A 295 5.37 3.33 -11.28
N GLY A 296 5.36 3.47 -12.61
CA GLY A 296 5.41 4.77 -13.29
C GLY A 296 4.21 5.69 -13.01
N ARG A 297 3.12 5.18 -12.43
CA ARG A 297 1.93 5.95 -12.06
C ARG A 297 2.03 6.60 -10.69
N ALA A 298 2.99 6.18 -9.86
CA ALA A 298 3.15 6.69 -8.51
C ALA A 298 3.56 8.17 -8.51
N ARG A 299 3.13 8.93 -7.51
CA ARG A 299 3.65 10.28 -7.26
C ARG A 299 5.06 10.20 -6.67
N ILE A 300 5.33 9.17 -5.87
CA ILE A 300 6.64 8.89 -5.30
C ILE A 300 6.93 7.39 -5.33
N VAL A 301 8.17 7.03 -5.68
CA VAL A 301 8.69 5.67 -5.60
C VAL A 301 9.78 5.63 -4.53
N LEU A 302 9.68 4.71 -3.59
CA LEU A 302 10.64 4.51 -2.51
C LEU A 302 11.33 3.17 -2.72
N ARG A 303 12.58 3.19 -3.17
CA ARG A 303 13.35 1.99 -3.47
C ARG A 303 14.13 1.55 -2.24
N LYS A 304 13.93 0.30 -1.85
CA LYS A 304 14.56 -0.34 -0.68
C LYS A 304 15.84 -1.07 -1.05
N GLY A 305 16.82 -0.97 -0.17
CA GLY A 305 18.04 -1.78 -0.17
C GLY A 305 17.88 -3.12 0.55
N GLU A 306 18.97 -3.87 0.66
CA GLU A 306 18.99 -5.25 1.17
C GLU A 306 18.46 -5.40 2.62
N GLN A 307 18.77 -4.44 3.48
CA GLN A 307 18.39 -4.43 4.90
C GLN A 307 17.05 -3.71 5.15
N HIS A 308 16.21 -3.58 4.11
CA HIS A 308 14.91 -2.91 4.12
C HIS A 308 14.93 -1.38 4.31
N GLN A 309 16.07 -0.72 4.44
CA GLN A 309 16.15 0.74 4.41
C GLN A 309 15.77 1.29 3.04
N ILE A 310 15.15 2.47 2.99
CA ILE A 310 14.95 3.20 1.74
C ILE A 310 16.25 3.90 1.35
N GLU A 311 16.73 3.64 0.14
CA GLU A 311 18.04 4.14 -0.36
C GLU A 311 17.88 5.22 -1.42
N GLU A 312 16.81 5.13 -2.21
CA GLU A 312 16.52 6.05 -3.29
C GLU A 312 15.04 6.43 -3.28
N ILE A 313 14.79 7.72 -3.49
CA ILE A 313 13.47 8.32 -3.51
C ILE A 313 13.30 9.02 -4.86
N SER A 314 12.34 8.57 -5.65
CA SER A 314 11.99 9.18 -6.93
C SER A 314 10.67 9.94 -6.80
N VAL A 315 10.68 11.26 -6.94
CA VAL A 315 9.48 12.12 -6.89
C VAL A 315 9.09 12.56 -8.29
N ARG A 316 7.86 12.25 -8.70
CA ARG A 316 7.36 12.60 -10.03
C ARG A 316 7.23 14.13 -10.13
N GLN A 317 7.71 14.71 -11.23
CA GLN A 317 7.48 16.13 -11.51
C GLN A 317 5.99 16.35 -11.86
N THR A 318 5.41 17.43 -11.33
CA THR A 318 4.08 17.94 -11.70
C THR A 318 4.14 18.62 -13.05
#